data_AF-G5HBA8-F1
#
_entry.id   AF-G5HBA8-F1
#
_cell.length_a   1.000
_cell.length_b   1.000
_cell.length_c   1.000
_cell.angle_alpha   90.00
_cell.angle_beta   90.00
_cell.angle_gamma   90.00
#
_symmetry.space_group_name_H-M   'P 1'
#
loop_
_entity.id
_entity.type
_entity.pdbx_description
1 polymer ?
#
loop_
_entity_poly.entity_id
_entity_poly.type
_entity_poly.pdbx_seq_one_letter_code
_entity_poly.pdbx_strand_id
1 'polypeptide(L)'
;MANRKNKAASLLRKFGQVQSIIREFDAYLRTVQAENEADRICGSWVGLNGNYCLTIRKCGEGYSAMLCDNTRLYKVIVREVVLHVSGGMIIVPGQSDDETPQTVFYQSRQNRLRFGEYGVFESEEAVLRRTDSYRCGEWYDPQETM
;
A
#
# COMPACT_ATOMS: atom_id res chain seq x y z
N MET A 1 52.01 17.35 -26.67
CA MET A 1 51.51 16.22 -25.83
C MET A 1 50.58 16.64 -24.67
N ALA A 2 50.64 17.87 -24.14
CA ALA A 2 49.80 18.32 -23.01
C ALA A 2 48.28 18.40 -23.31
N ASN A 3 47.88 18.81 -24.52
CA ASN A 3 46.47 18.98 -24.90
C ASN A 3 45.65 17.67 -24.86
N ARG A 4 46.26 16.53 -25.24
CA ARG A 4 45.58 15.21 -25.18
C ARG A 4 45.36 14.73 -23.74
N LYS A 5 46.31 15.01 -22.83
CA LYS A 5 46.18 14.66 -21.41
C LYS A 5 45.05 15.46 -20.74
N ASN A 6 44.93 16.74 -21.06
CA ASN A 6 43.85 17.59 -20.55
C ASN A 6 42.47 17.18 -21.09
N LYS A 7 42.39 16.77 -22.37
CA LYS A 7 41.15 16.25 -22.96
C LYS A 7 40.73 14.90 -22.35
N ALA A 8 41.69 14.00 -22.12
CA ALA A 8 41.44 12.72 -21.46
C ALA A 8 40.96 12.90 -20.02
N ALA A 9 41.60 13.79 -19.24
CA ALA A 9 41.17 14.13 -17.89
C ALA A 9 39.76 14.73 -17.85
N SER A 10 39.43 15.60 -18.81
CA SER A 10 38.07 16.16 -18.96
C SER A 10 37.02 15.09 -19.26
N LEU A 11 37.34 14.14 -20.16
CA LEU A 11 36.44 13.02 -20.47
C LEU A 11 36.23 12.09 -19.28
N LEU A 12 37.29 11.74 -18.54
CA LEU A 12 37.18 10.92 -17.33
C LEU A 12 36.32 11.61 -16.25
N ARG A 13 36.46 12.93 -16.08
CA ARG A 13 35.62 13.70 -15.15
C ARG A 13 34.15 13.66 -15.56
N LYS A 14 33.86 13.88 -16.86
CA LYS A 14 32.50 13.79 -17.39
C LYS A 14 31.92 12.39 -17.20
N PHE A 15 32.71 11.35 -17.46
CA PHE A 15 32.29 9.97 -17.26
C PHE A 15 31.97 9.68 -15.79
N GLY A 16 32.82 10.11 -14.86
CA GLY A 16 32.55 9.98 -13.42
C GLY A 16 31.29 10.72 -12.98
N GLN A 17 31.04 11.92 -13.52
CA GLN A 17 29.82 12.69 -13.24
C GLN A 17 28.57 11.96 -13.76
N VAL A 18 28.61 11.43 -14.98
CA VAL A 18 27.51 10.63 -15.54
C VAL A 18 27.26 9.38 -14.70
N GLN A 19 28.32 8.69 -14.24
CA GLN A 19 28.17 7.54 -13.36
C GLN A 19 27.52 7.89 -12.01
N SER A 20 27.83 9.05 -11.43
CA SER A 20 27.17 9.51 -10.18
C SER A 20 25.67 9.71 -10.41
N ILE A 21 25.31 10.43 -11.47
CA ILE A 21 23.91 10.71 -11.83
C ILE A 21 23.14 9.40 -12.06
N ILE A 22 23.73 8.44 -12.78
CA ILE A 22 23.10 7.13 -13.01
C ILE A 22 22.84 6.41 -11.68
N ARG A 23 23.80 6.43 -10.74
CA ARG A 23 23.65 5.78 -9.44
C ARG A 23 22.56 6.44 -8.58
N GLU A 24 22.54 7.77 -8.56
CA GLU A 24 21.52 8.53 -7.85
C GLU A 24 20.13 8.24 -8.41
N PHE A 25 20.01 8.18 -9.75
CA PHE A 25 18.75 7.86 -10.41
C PHE A 25 18.31 6.40 -10.17
N ASP A 26 19.22 5.42 -10.20
CA ASP A 26 18.90 4.03 -9.87
C ASP A 26 18.41 3.89 -8.41
N ALA A 27 19.06 4.58 -7.47
CA ALA A 27 18.63 4.61 -6.08
C ALA A 27 17.22 5.21 -5.94
N TYR A 28 16.95 6.33 -6.63
CA TYR A 28 15.62 6.94 -6.66
C TYR A 28 14.56 5.99 -7.24
N LEU A 29 14.83 5.32 -8.36
CA LEU A 29 13.90 4.37 -8.95
C LEU A 29 13.57 3.21 -8.00
N ARG A 30 14.57 2.70 -7.27
CA ARG A 30 14.34 1.65 -6.26
C ARG A 30 13.45 2.14 -5.13
N THR A 31 13.60 3.39 -4.69
CA THR A 31 12.72 3.97 -3.65
C THR A 31 11.28 4.09 -4.14
N VAL A 32 11.06 4.62 -5.35
CA VAL A 32 9.72 4.75 -5.93
C VAL A 32 9.09 3.39 -6.18
N GLN A 33 9.87 2.39 -6.61
CA GLN A 33 9.36 1.02 -6.78
C GLN A 33 8.92 0.43 -5.44
N ALA A 34 9.73 0.58 -4.39
CA ALA A 34 9.38 0.08 -3.06
C ALA A 34 8.12 0.76 -2.50
N GLU A 35 7.96 2.07 -2.71
CA GLU A 35 6.75 2.81 -2.35
C GLU A 35 5.53 2.30 -3.14
N ASN A 36 5.66 2.09 -4.46
CA ASN A 36 4.58 1.56 -5.28
C ASN A 36 4.15 0.15 -4.86
N GLU A 37 5.12 -0.71 -4.50
CA GLU A 37 4.85 -2.04 -3.99
C GLU A 37 4.14 -2.00 -2.64
N ALA A 38 4.54 -1.10 -1.74
CA ALA A 38 3.89 -0.88 -0.45
C ALA A 38 2.47 -0.30 -0.62
N ASP A 39 2.26 0.61 -1.57
CA ASP A 39 0.97 1.26 -1.82
C ASP A 39 -0.13 0.27 -2.26
N ARG A 40 0.23 -0.95 -2.66
CA ARG A 40 -0.73 -2.03 -2.94
C ARG A 40 -1.60 -2.43 -1.75
N ILE A 41 -1.24 -2.04 -0.52
CA ILE A 41 -2.11 -2.26 0.65
C ILE A 41 -3.28 -1.27 0.70
N CYS A 42 -3.24 -0.17 -0.05
CA CYS A 42 -4.30 0.82 -0.05
C CYS A 42 -5.56 0.27 -0.71
N GLY A 43 -6.72 0.65 -0.16
CA GLY A 43 -8.02 0.24 -0.66
C GLY A 43 -8.92 -0.31 0.45
N SER A 44 -10.03 -0.92 0.01
CA SER A 44 -11.00 -1.59 0.86
C SER A 44 -10.75 -3.10 0.88
N TRP A 45 -10.80 -3.66 2.08
CA TRP A 45 -10.50 -5.05 2.37
C TRP A 45 -11.62 -5.66 3.22
N VAL A 46 -11.97 -6.90 2.93
CA VAL A 46 -13.01 -7.66 3.63
C VAL A 46 -12.36 -8.89 4.26
N GLY A 47 -12.56 -9.06 5.57
CA GLY A 47 -12.03 -10.20 6.31
C GLY A 47 -12.61 -11.50 5.77
N LEU A 48 -11.78 -12.54 5.67
CA LEU A 48 -12.22 -13.85 5.15
C LEU A 48 -13.35 -14.49 5.98
N ASN A 49 -13.46 -14.13 7.26
CA ASN A 49 -14.53 -14.56 8.14
C ASN A 49 -15.81 -13.71 8.01
N GLY A 50 -15.80 -12.65 7.19
CA GLY A 50 -16.92 -11.73 6.96
C GLY A 50 -17.16 -10.72 8.08
N ASN A 51 -16.51 -10.87 9.23
CA ASN A 51 -16.80 -10.07 10.43
C ASN A 51 -16.13 -8.71 10.42
N TYR A 52 -15.04 -8.53 9.69
CA TYR A 52 -14.31 -7.27 9.64
C TYR A 52 -14.25 -6.70 8.24
N CYS A 53 -14.30 -5.37 8.14
CA CYS A 53 -13.80 -4.65 6.98
C CYS A 53 -12.70 -3.70 7.38
N LEU A 54 -11.78 -3.45 6.47
CA LEU A 54 -10.57 -2.67 6.69
C LEU A 54 -10.39 -1.74 5.51
N THR A 55 -10.25 -0.45 5.79
CA THR A 55 -9.92 0.56 4.78
C THR A 55 -8.54 1.10 5.07
N ILE A 56 -7.64 1.06 4.09
CA ILE A 56 -6.30 1.60 4.19
C ILE A 56 -6.12 2.69 3.14
N ARG A 57 -5.58 3.83 3.55
CA ARG A 57 -5.26 4.94 2.65
C ARG A 57 -3.85 5.46 2.89
N LYS A 58 -3.20 5.97 1.84
CA LYS A 58 -1.96 6.74 1.99
C LYS A 58 -2.23 8.01 2.81
N CYS A 59 -1.32 8.34 3.71
CA CYS A 59 -1.41 9.55 4.51
C CYS A 59 0.00 10.06 4.83
N GLY A 60 0.43 11.12 4.13
CA GLY A 60 1.81 11.58 4.18
C GLY A 60 2.79 10.50 3.72
N GLU A 61 3.86 10.29 4.49
CA GLU A 61 4.88 9.26 4.22
C GLU A 61 4.44 7.85 4.65
N GLY A 62 3.32 7.72 5.36
CA GLY A 62 2.80 6.45 5.88
C GLY A 62 1.40 6.12 5.38
N TYR A 63 0.68 5.34 6.18
CA TYR A 63 -0.68 4.93 5.87
C TYR A 63 -1.59 5.12 7.08
N SER A 64 -2.89 5.26 6.83
CA SER A 64 -3.92 5.27 7.85
C SER A 64 -4.86 4.11 7.57
N ALA A 65 -5.17 3.34 8.60
CA ALA A 65 -6.05 2.18 8.55
C ALA A 65 -7.23 2.37 9.50
N MET A 66 -8.42 2.03 9.02
CA MET A 66 -9.65 1.98 9.81
C MET A 66 -10.23 0.57 9.70
N LEU A 67 -10.28 -0.12 10.83
CA LEU A 67 -10.88 -1.45 10.98
C LEU A 67 -12.28 -1.29 11.57
N CYS A 68 -13.27 -1.88 10.91
CA CYS A 68 -14.65 -1.92 11.38
C CYS A 68 -15.14 -3.36 11.54
N ASP A 69 -15.92 -3.60 12.58
CA ASP A 69 -16.71 -4.80 12.80
C ASP A 69 -18.06 -4.66 12.06
N ASN A 70 -18.37 -5.67 11.25
CA ASN A 70 -19.57 -5.84 10.44
C ASN A 70 -20.36 -7.11 10.83
N THR A 71 -20.10 -7.72 11.99
CA THR A 71 -20.90 -8.86 12.49
C THR A 71 -22.36 -8.46 12.74
N ARG A 72 -22.63 -7.16 12.90
CA ARG A 72 -23.98 -6.59 13.00
C ARG A 72 -24.42 -5.98 11.66
N LEU A 73 -25.70 -5.64 11.53
CA LEU A 73 -26.25 -4.95 10.35
C LEU A 73 -25.75 -3.50 10.15
N TYR A 74 -24.75 -3.07 10.92
CA TYR A 74 -24.12 -1.76 10.84
C TYR A 74 -22.62 -1.89 11.12
N LYS A 75 -21.83 -0.96 10.59
CA LYS A 75 -20.38 -0.91 10.81
C LYS A 75 -20.06 -0.24 12.14
N VAL A 76 -19.21 -0.86 12.95
CA VAL A 76 -18.65 -0.26 14.17
C VAL A 76 -17.16 -0.10 14.01
N ILE A 77 -16.63 1.10 14.20
CA ILE A 77 -15.17 1.32 14.20
C ILE A 77 -14.58 0.61 15.42
N VAL A 78 -13.72 -0.37 15.15
CA VAL A 78 -12.98 -1.12 16.17
C VAL A 78 -11.64 -0.47 16.44
N ARG A 79 -11.00 0.06 15.39
CA ARG A 79 -9.67 0.64 15.49
C ARG A 79 -9.38 1.60 14.35
N GLU A 80 -8.84 2.76 14.68
CA GLU A 80 -8.17 3.67 13.75
C GLU A 80 -6.71 3.75 14.12
N VAL A 81 -5.82 3.58 13.14
CA VAL A 81 -4.38 3.49 13.40
C VAL A 81 -3.56 4.05 12.24
N VAL A 82 -2.47 4.74 12.57
CA VAL A 82 -1.43 5.13 11.61
C VAL A 82 -0.42 4.00 11.49
N LEU A 83 -0.18 3.55 10.27
CA LEU A 83 0.81 2.52 9.97
C LEU A 83 2.14 3.16 9.62
N HIS A 84 3.22 2.59 10.15
CA HIS A 84 4.57 3.07 9.93
C HIS A 84 5.33 2.13 9.00
N VAL A 85 6.15 2.71 8.11
CA VAL A 85 7.07 1.94 7.28
C VAL A 85 8.42 1.88 8.00
N SER A 86 8.90 0.67 8.28
CA SER A 86 10.20 0.44 8.91
C SER A 86 10.88 -0.77 8.26
N GLY A 87 12.09 -0.57 7.74
CA GLY A 87 12.88 -1.65 7.11
C GLY A 87 12.17 -2.35 5.94
N GLY A 88 11.30 -1.65 5.20
CA GLY A 88 10.50 -2.23 4.11
C GLY A 88 9.27 -3.03 4.58
N MET A 89 9.00 -3.06 5.88
CA MET A 89 7.78 -3.64 6.45
C MET A 89 6.83 -2.54 6.90
N ILE A 90 5.54 -2.84 6.83
CA ILE A 90 4.48 -1.95 7.32
C ILE A 90 4.05 -2.46 8.69
N ILE A 91 4.11 -1.60 9.70
CA ILE A 91 3.92 -1.95 11.09
C ILE A 91 2.64 -1.29 11.61
N VAL A 92 1.81 -2.09 12.27
CA VAL A 92 0.72 -1.66 13.14
C VAL A 92 1.30 -1.47 14.54
N PRO A 93 1.35 -0.24 15.08
CA PRO A 93 1.81 -0.02 16.45
C PRO A 93 0.92 -0.77 17.46
N GLY A 94 1.45 -1.13 18.62
CA GLY A 94 0.64 -1.60 19.75
C GLY A 94 -0.32 -0.49 20.22
N GLN A 95 -1.44 -0.86 20.85
CA GLN A 95 -2.34 0.11 21.50
C GLN A 95 -1.76 0.61 22.83
N SER A 96 -0.91 -0.20 23.46
CA SER A 96 -0.19 0.10 24.70
C SER A 96 1.31 -0.12 24.51
N ASP A 97 2.14 0.49 25.37
CA ASP A 97 3.60 0.38 25.27
C ASP A 97 4.13 -1.07 25.47
N ASP A 98 3.34 -1.94 26.09
CA ASP A 98 3.67 -3.35 26.33
C ASP A 98 3.26 -4.27 25.16
N GLU A 99 2.49 -3.78 24.20
CA GLU A 99 2.04 -4.58 23.06
C GLU A 99 3.11 -4.66 21.96
N THR A 100 3.44 -5.88 21.56
CA THR A 100 4.37 -6.10 20.45
C THR A 100 3.79 -5.53 19.15
N PRO A 101 4.54 -4.70 18.41
CA PRO A 101 4.11 -4.19 17.12
C PRO A 101 3.80 -5.33 16.16
N GLN A 102 2.72 -5.21 15.41
CA GLN A 102 2.27 -6.24 14.48
C GLN A 102 2.62 -5.82 13.05
N THR A 103 2.85 -6.78 12.16
CA THR A 103 3.19 -6.49 10.76
C THR A 103 1.96 -6.61 9.86
N VAL A 104 1.89 -5.73 8.87
CA VAL A 104 0.99 -5.85 7.71
C VAL A 104 1.75 -6.53 6.58
N PHE A 105 1.18 -7.59 6.03
CA PHE A 105 1.80 -8.35 4.93
C PHE A 105 0.82 -8.48 3.77
N TYR A 106 1.24 -8.05 2.58
CA TYR A 106 0.47 -8.22 1.35
C TYR A 106 1.01 -9.37 0.50
N GLN A 107 0.15 -10.36 0.26
CA GLN A 107 0.44 -11.52 -0.56
C GLN A 107 -0.07 -11.30 -1.99
N SER A 108 0.81 -10.83 -2.87
CA SER A 108 0.49 -10.50 -4.27
C SER A 108 -0.15 -11.65 -5.07
N ARG A 109 0.32 -12.89 -4.88
CA ARG A 109 -0.18 -14.07 -5.62
C ARG A 109 -1.65 -14.38 -5.36
N GLN A 110 -2.14 -14.06 -4.16
CA GLN A 110 -3.53 -14.34 -3.76
C GLN A 110 -4.36 -13.07 -3.64
N ASN A 111 -3.77 -11.89 -3.88
CA ASN A 111 -4.37 -10.58 -3.61
C ASN A 111 -4.98 -10.49 -2.20
N ARG A 112 -4.20 -10.91 -1.20
CA ARG A 112 -4.63 -11.00 0.20
C ARG A 112 -3.76 -10.15 1.10
N LEU A 113 -4.38 -9.54 2.09
CA LEU A 113 -3.72 -8.72 3.10
C LEU A 113 -3.85 -9.40 4.45
N ARG A 114 -2.73 -9.67 5.12
CA ARG A 114 -2.72 -10.03 6.54
C ARG A 114 -2.54 -8.77 7.35
N PHE A 115 -3.49 -8.48 8.24
CA PHE A 115 -3.48 -7.28 9.07
C PHE A 115 -3.42 -7.69 10.54
N GLY A 116 -2.19 -7.83 11.04
CA GLY A 116 -1.93 -8.13 12.44
C GLY A 116 -2.67 -9.37 12.96
N GLU A 117 -3.25 -9.25 14.15
CA GLU A 117 -4.05 -10.27 14.82
C GLU A 117 -5.46 -10.42 14.23
N TYR A 118 -5.96 -9.42 13.50
CA TYR A 118 -7.30 -9.42 12.91
C TYR A 118 -7.44 -10.38 11.73
N GLY A 119 -6.32 -10.96 11.29
CA GLY A 119 -6.30 -12.08 10.35
C GLY A 119 -6.08 -11.65 8.91
N VAL A 120 -6.73 -12.37 7.99
CA VAL A 120 -6.51 -12.25 6.54
C VAL A 120 -7.75 -11.67 5.87
N PHE A 121 -7.50 -10.75 4.96
CA PHE A 121 -8.49 -10.00 4.21
C PHE A 121 -8.27 -10.21 2.71
N GLU A 122 -9.36 -10.16 1.95
CA GLU A 122 -9.39 -10.10 0.49
C GLU A 122 -9.80 -8.70 0.05
N SER A 123 -9.41 -8.27 -1.15
CA SER A 123 -9.86 -6.98 -1.66
C SER A 123 -11.38 -6.97 -1.82
N GLU A 124 -12.02 -5.85 -1.50
CA GLU A 124 -13.47 -5.68 -1.67
C GLU A 124 -13.88 -5.94 -3.13
N GLU A 125 -13.07 -5.48 -4.11
CA GLU A 125 -13.28 -5.77 -5.52
C GLU A 125 -13.39 -7.28 -5.80
N ALA A 126 -12.51 -8.10 -5.22
CA ALA A 126 -12.53 -9.54 -5.42
C ALA A 126 -13.80 -10.18 -4.82
N VAL A 127 -14.27 -9.67 -3.69
CA VAL A 127 -15.55 -10.10 -3.10
C VAL A 127 -16.71 -9.73 -4.02
N LEU A 128 -16.80 -8.47 -4.44
CA LEU A 128 -17.87 -7.95 -5.29
C LEU A 128 -17.98 -8.69 -6.63
N ARG A 129 -16.84 -9.03 -7.25
CA ARG A 129 -16.80 -9.80 -8.49
C ARG A 129 -17.30 -11.24 -8.32
N ARG A 130 -17.20 -11.84 -7.12
CA ARG A 130 -17.68 -13.20 -6.86
C ARG A 130 -19.18 -13.25 -6.54
N THR A 131 -19.72 -12.22 -5.90
CA THR A 131 -21.08 -12.25 -5.36
C THR A 131 -22.13 -11.77 -6.38
N ASP A 132 -21.78 -11.55 -7.65
CA ASP A 132 -22.67 -11.02 -8.70
C ASP A 132 -23.35 -9.67 -8.34
N SER A 133 -22.96 -9.05 -7.22
CA SER A 133 -23.54 -7.82 -6.66
C SER A 133 -23.14 -6.58 -7.44
N TYR A 134 -22.16 -6.72 -8.34
CA TYR A 134 -21.69 -5.68 -9.23
C TYR A 134 -22.22 -5.91 -10.66
N ARG A 135 -23.54 -6.13 -10.81
CA ARG A 135 -24.20 -5.92 -12.10
C ARG A 135 -24.48 -4.43 -12.22
N CYS A 136 -23.49 -3.70 -12.75
CA CYS A 136 -23.68 -2.32 -13.22
C CYS A 136 -24.53 -2.34 -14.52
N GLY A 137 -25.75 -2.89 -14.43
CA GLY A 137 -26.67 -3.13 -15.55
C GLY A 137 -28.07 -2.58 -15.32
N GLU A 138 -28.38 -2.08 -14.12
CA GLU A 138 -29.62 -1.35 -13.89
C GLU A 138 -29.41 0.10 -14.32
N TRP A 139 -30.12 0.49 -15.37
CA TRP A 139 -30.22 1.88 -15.79
C TRP A 139 -30.89 2.67 -14.69
N TYR A 140 -30.32 3.83 -14.34
CA TYR A 140 -30.98 4.81 -13.50
C TYR A 140 -32.32 5.21 -14.16
N ASP A 141 -33.45 4.82 -13.55
CA ASP A 141 -34.77 5.35 -13.89
C ASP A 141 -35.05 6.56 -12.99
N PRO A 142 -35.06 7.80 -13.53
CA PRO A 142 -35.36 9.00 -12.75
C PRO A 142 -36.77 9.02 -12.16
N GLN A 143 -37.67 8.09 -12.55
CA GLN A 143 -39.06 8.07 -12.11
C GLN A 143 -39.32 7.27 -10.83
N GLU A 144 -38.37 6.46 -10.34
CA GLU A 144 -38.55 5.66 -9.11
C GLU A 144 -38.39 6.45 -7.80
N THR A 145 -38.10 7.76 -7.86
CA THR A 145 -37.89 8.62 -6.67
C THR A 145 -38.94 9.72 -6.48
N MET A 146 -40.10 9.62 -7.13
CA MET A 146 -41.26 10.50 -6.85
C MET A 146 -42.25 9.90 -5.87
#